data_AF-A0A6B9DB43-F1
#
_entry.id   AF-A0A6B9DB43-F1
#
_cell.length_a   1.000
_cell.length_b   1.000
_cell.length_c   1.000
_cell.angle_alpha   90.00
_cell.angle_beta   90.00
_cell.angle_gamma   90.00
#
_symmetry.space_group_name_H-M   'P 1'
#
loop_
_entity.id
_entity.type
_entity.pdbx_description
1 polymer ?
#
loop_
_entity_poly.entity_id
_entity_poly.type
_entity_poly.pdbx_seq_one_letter_code
_entity_poly.pdbx_strand_id
1 'polypeptide(L)' 'MRYPGGKGGAGVYQTIINNIPPHDTYIETHLGGGNILERKRPAARSIGIDIDREVIQAWH' A
#
# COMPACT_ATOMS: atom_id res chain seq x y z
N MET A 1 4.33 7.93 5.52
CA MET A 1 5.65 8.58 5.32
C MET A 1 5.76 9.19 3.91
N ARG A 2 6.62 10.20 3.68
CA ARG A 2 6.95 10.63 2.31
C ARG A 2 8.06 9.74 1.78
N TYR A 3 7.75 8.87 0.82
CA TYR A 3 8.69 7.94 0.21
C TYR A 3 8.74 8.18 -1.31
N PRO A 4 9.92 8.13 -1.96
CA PRO A 4 10.03 8.28 -3.41
C PRO A 4 9.12 7.30 -4.16
N GLY A 5 8.47 7.76 -5.23
CA GLY A 5 7.53 6.93 -5.99
C GLY A 5 6.19 6.66 -5.30
N GLY A 6 5.89 7.36 -4.21
CA GLY A 6 4.64 7.23 -3.48
C GLY A 6 3.40 7.40 -4.36
N LYS A 7 2.41 6.52 -4.16
CA LYS A 7 1.15 6.50 -4.93
C LYS A 7 0.03 7.32 -4.29
N GLY A 8 0.33 8.18 -3.33
CA GLY A 8 -0.64 8.99 -2.58
C GLY A 8 -1.14 10.26 -3.28
N GLY A 9 -0.67 10.56 -4.49
CA GLY A 9 -1.11 11.74 -5.25
C GLY A 9 -2.61 11.70 -5.59
N ALA A 10 -3.25 12.87 -5.63
CA ALA A 10 -4.65 12.98 -6.02
C ALA A 10 -4.87 12.35 -7.42
N GLY A 11 -5.91 11.52 -7.55
CA GLY A 11 -6.22 10.74 -8.74
C GLY A 11 -5.46 9.42 -8.82
N VAL A 12 -4.19 9.36 -8.38
CA VAL A 12 -3.34 8.17 -8.55
C VAL A 12 -3.83 6.99 -7.70
N TYR A 13 -3.99 7.18 -6.39
CA TYR A 13 -4.41 6.06 -5.53
C TYR A 13 -5.83 5.60 -5.84
N GLN A 14 -6.74 6.52 -6.20
CA GLN A 14 -8.11 6.18 -6.58
C GLN A 14 -8.13 5.31 -7.83
N THR A 15 -7.39 5.70 -8.88
CA THR A 15 -7.29 4.91 -10.12
C THR A 15 -6.73 3.52 -9.84
N ILE A 16 -5.69 3.39 -9.02
CA ILE A 16 -5.13 2.09 -8.65
C ILE A 16 -6.18 1.24 -7.91
N ILE A 17 -6.80 1.79 -6.86
CA ILE A 17 -7.78 1.06 -6.04
C ILE A 17 -8.97 0.59 -6.87
N ASN A 18 -9.46 1.41 -7.81
CA ASN A 18 -10.58 1.06 -8.68
C ASN A 18 -10.28 -0.11 -9.62
N ASN A 19 -9.00 -0.45 -9.84
CA ASN A 19 -8.58 -1.61 -10.63
C ASN A 19 -8.26 -2.84 -9.76
N ILE A 20 -8.33 -2.74 -8.43
CA ILE A 20 -8.12 -3.88 -7.54
C ILE A 20 -9.44 -4.67 -7.45
N PRO A 21 -9.50 -5.93 -7.90
CA PRO A 21 -10.70 -6.75 -7.78
C PRO A 21 -11.01 -7.06 -6.31
N PRO A 22 -12.25 -7.46 -5.96
CA PRO A 22 -12.56 -8.00 -4.64
C PRO A 22 -11.59 -9.11 -4.24
N HIS A 23 -11.08 -9.05 -3.01
CA HIS A 23 -10.08 -9.99 -2.52
C HIS A 23 -10.15 -10.09 -0.99
N ASP A 24 -9.79 -11.26 -0.49
CA ASP A 24 -9.64 -11.49 0.96
C ASP A 24 -8.20 -11.26 1.42
N THR A 25 -7.22 -11.43 0.53
CA THR A 25 -5.80 -11.20 0.81
C THR A 25 -5.22 -10.15 -0.11
N TYR A 26 -4.59 -9.15 0.47
CA TYR A 26 -3.83 -8.12 -0.23
C TYR A 26 -2.34 -8.28 0.07
N ILE A 27 -1.51 -8.21 -0.97
CA ILE A 27 -0.05 -8.29 -0.84
C ILE A 27 0.55 -7.10 -1.59
N GLU A 28 1.25 -6.23 -0.87
CA GLU A 28 1.99 -5.10 -1.44
C GLU A 28 3.48 -5.39 -1.28
N THR A 29 4.12 -5.84 -2.36
CA THR A 29 5.51 -6.34 -2.34
C THR A 29 6.57 -5.26 -2.24
N HIS A 30 6.18 -4.01 -2.53
CA HIS A 30 7.01 -2.81 -2.49
C HIS A 30 6.22 -1.72 -1.76
N LEU A 31 6.03 -1.93 -0.47
CA LEU A 31 5.16 -1.12 0.39
C LEU A 31 5.48 0.38 0.28
N GLY A 32 6.76 0.73 0.42
CA GLY A 32 7.23 2.11 0.53
C GLY A 32 6.39 2.88 1.55
N GLY A 33 5.71 3.92 1.09
CA GLY A 33 4.81 4.70 1.95
C GLY A 33 3.43 4.06 2.23
N GLY A 34 3.15 2.85 1.75
CA GLY A 34 1.93 2.05 1.94
C GLY A 34 0.62 2.76 1.58
N ASN A 35 0.67 3.66 0.59
CA ASN A 35 -0.47 4.52 0.28
C ASN A 35 -1.69 3.73 -0.19
N ILE A 36 -1.48 2.61 -0.88
CA ILE A 36 -2.57 1.76 -1.38
C ILE A 36 -3.10 0.90 -0.24
N LEU A 37 -2.23 0.18 0.49
CA LEU A 37 -2.62 -0.63 1.65
C LEU A 37 -3.50 0.14 2.64
N GLU A 38 -3.13 1.39 2.98
CA GLU A 38 -3.87 2.28 3.89
C GLU A 38 -5.23 2.74 3.35
N ARG A 39 -5.30 3.07 2.04
CA ARG A 39 -6.46 3.79 1.48
C ARG A 39 -7.49 2.89 0.82
N LYS A 40 -7.11 1.68 0.40
CA LYS A 40 -8.07 0.70 -0.10
C LYS A 40 -8.97 0.21 1.04
N ARG A 41 -10.12 -0.38 0.69
CA ARG A 41 -10.90 -1.11 1.69
C ARG A 41 -10.02 -2.19 2.35
N PRO A 42 -10.04 -2.34 3.69
CA PRO A 42 -9.30 -3.41 4.36
C PRO A 42 -9.69 -4.78 3.81
N ALA A 43 -8.68 -5.59 3.51
CA ALA A 43 -8.86 -7.00 3.18
C ALA A 43 -8.87 -7.80 4.49
N ALA A 44 -9.36 -9.04 4.47
CA ALA A 44 -9.31 -9.92 5.64
C ALA A 44 -7.86 -10.15 6.13
N ARG A 45 -6.92 -10.16 5.18
CA ARG A 45 -5.48 -10.20 5.45
C ARG A 45 -4.74 -9.24 4.53
N SER A 46 -3.85 -8.42 5.08
CA SER A 46 -2.96 -7.56 4.31
C SER A 46 -1.50 -7.86 4.67
N ILE A 47 -0.64 -7.99 3.67
CA ILE A 47 0.80 -8.26 3.82
C ILE A 47 1.55 -7.13 3.12
N GLY A 48 2.23 -6.29 3.90
CA GLY A 48 3.17 -5.30 3.38
C GLY A 48 4.58 -5.86 3.43
N ILE A 49 5.31 -5.75 2.32
CA ILE A 49 6.72 -6.16 2.21
C ILE A 49 7.48 -4.98 1.65
N ASP A 50 8.62 -4.69 2.24
CA ASP A 50 9.62 -3.78 1.68
C ASP A 50 11.01 -4.31 2.01
N ILE A 51 11.97 -4.00 1.14
CA ILE A 51 13.38 -4.30 1.39
C ILE A 51 14.00 -3.29 2.35
N ASP A 52 13.49 -2.05 2.35
CA ASP A 52 13.96 -1.01 3.24
C ASP A 52 13.46 -1.28 4.66
N ARG A 53 14.42 -1.53 5.56
CA ARG A 53 14.13 -1.79 6.96
C ARG A 53 13.49 -0.59 7.65
N GLU A 54 13.81 0.65 7.24
CA GLU A 54 13.20 1.85 7.82
C GLU A 54 11.71 1.94 7.48
N VAL A 55 11.33 1.48 6.27
CA VAL A 55 9.92 1.35 5.90
C VAL A 55 9.24 0.36 6.85
N ILE A 56 9.78 -0.84 7.04
CA ILE A 56 9.16 -1.82 7.96
C ILE A 56 9.07 -1.28 9.40
N GLN A 57 10.11 -0.57 9.87
CA GLN A 57 10.13 0.03 11.20
C GLN A 57 9.14 1.19 11.39
N ALA A 58 8.64 1.80 10.30
CA ALA A 58 7.60 2.81 10.38
C ALA A 58 6.19 2.20 10.53
N TRP A 59 6.03 0.89 10.32
CA TRP A 59 4.75 0.17 10.31
C TRP A 59 4.70 -0.89 11.44
N HIS A 60 4.80 -0.43 12.68
CA HIS A 60 4.68 -1.24 13.89
C HIS A 60 3.24 -1.32 14.42
#